data_AF-M6WDZ0-F1
#
_entry.id   AF-M6WDZ0-F1
#
_cell.length_a   1.000
_cell.length_b   1.000
_cell.length_c   1.000
_cell.angle_alpha   90.00
_cell.angle_beta   90.00
_cell.angle_gamma   90.00
#
_symmetry.space_group_name_H-M   'P 1'
#
loop_
_entity.id
_entity.type
_entity.pdbx_description
1 polymer ?
#
loop_
_entity_poly.entity_id
_entity_poly.type
_entity_poly.pdbx_seq_one_letter_code
_entity_poly.pdbx_strand_id
1 'polypeptide(L)'
;MGGSEKHAGLNNTKLTERLETAFPLLFASIGCIYLSVKIFNPHLKNKTKACIVIPTVDDLILFASHRAQIAQYRELEITVAGLAEASLFTSQKFYLNQNSHINKNLYTTVISFGDTKWNTQQKSKTSLRKYKINDERATHNYSIITKILKPRYKIVKETRNQKGKIKNPEYSYISIPISKELFCDNLTNGKPFYTDFYKLAVPNRDKSGKLKYRIKFEQKELNEMIEKINFDYEAEKIFIKACHTAWKHRLGKLGSDSKKPGASSFDKLVARDFERLRVALSKSKNFESFRETITDFWSRAGRIQELTDGWEKVMILLEPENWKRGRDLALLALVSYKPKNEKEETALKKLEFDDTKGEEDE
;
A
#
# COMPACT_ATOMS: atom_id res chain seq x y z
N MET A 1 -19.19 -0.83 21.14
CA MET A 1 -20.24 -0.02 21.77
C MET A 1 -21.49 -0.88 21.79
N GLY A 2 -21.78 -1.46 22.95
CA GLY A 2 -22.86 -2.43 23.13
C GLY A 2 -23.93 -1.83 24.03
N GLY A 3 -24.58 -0.78 23.53
CA GLY A 3 -25.84 -0.25 24.04
C GLY A 3 -26.81 -0.18 22.87
N SER A 4 -27.04 -1.32 22.23
CA SER A 4 -28.07 -1.48 21.21
C SER A 4 -28.91 -2.68 21.62
N GLU A 5 -30.23 -2.55 21.58
CA GLU A 5 -31.12 -3.71 21.71
C GLU A 5 -30.64 -4.81 20.76
N LYS A 6 -30.14 -5.91 21.34
CA LYS A 6 -29.98 -7.16 20.62
C LYS A 6 -31.30 -7.92 20.78
N HIS A 7 -32.25 -7.62 19.89
CA HIS A 7 -33.55 -8.30 19.80
C HIS A 7 -34.42 -8.19 21.07
N ALA A 8 -35.73 -8.28 20.88
CA ALA A 8 -36.77 -8.18 21.91
C ALA A 8 -36.78 -9.36 22.93
N GLY A 9 -35.61 -9.89 23.32
CA GLY A 9 -35.48 -11.10 24.14
C GLY A 9 -34.26 -11.18 25.07
N LEU A 10 -33.51 -10.09 25.28
CA LEU A 10 -32.41 -10.06 26.25
C LEU A 10 -32.69 -9.06 27.39
N ASN A 11 -33.01 -9.58 28.58
CA ASN A 11 -33.44 -8.85 29.79
C ASN A 11 -32.37 -7.97 30.46
N ASN A 12 -31.18 -7.79 29.87
CA ASN A 12 -30.09 -7.01 30.47
C ASN A 12 -29.70 -5.83 29.58
N THR A 13 -30.45 -4.73 29.73
CA THR A 13 -30.19 -3.41 29.11
C THR A 13 -29.55 -2.42 30.09
N LYS A 14 -29.37 -2.77 31.37
CA LYS A 14 -28.70 -1.91 32.34
C LYS A 14 -27.20 -1.82 32.05
N LEU A 15 -26.70 -0.58 31.95
CA LEU A 15 -25.26 -0.31 32.00
C LEU A 15 -24.72 -0.85 33.33
N THR A 16 -23.82 -1.84 33.26
CA THR A 16 -23.17 -2.46 34.43
C THR A 16 -21.82 -1.81 34.75
N GLU A 17 -21.40 -0.84 33.93
CA GLU A 17 -20.16 -0.10 34.10
C GLU A 17 -20.28 0.90 35.26
N ARG A 18 -19.17 1.12 35.99
CA ARG A 18 -19.12 2.10 37.06
C ARG A 18 -19.28 3.51 36.49
N LEU A 19 -19.76 4.46 37.28
CA LEU A 19 -20.01 5.85 36.84
C LEU A 19 -18.77 6.50 36.20
N GLU A 20 -17.59 6.21 36.74
CA GLU A 20 -16.31 6.74 36.26
C GLU A 20 -15.97 6.24 34.84
N THR A 21 -16.48 5.08 34.46
CA THR A 21 -16.34 4.51 33.11
C THR A 21 -17.53 4.82 32.21
N ALA A 22 -18.73 4.91 32.77
CA ALA A 22 -19.96 5.20 32.04
C ALA A 22 -20.02 6.66 31.55
N PHE A 23 -19.54 7.60 32.36
CA PHE A 23 -19.59 9.03 32.01
C PHE A 23 -18.76 9.37 30.76
N PRO A 24 -17.48 8.95 30.61
CA PRO A 24 -16.74 9.15 29.37
C PRO A 24 -17.40 8.53 28.13
N LEU A 25 -18.15 7.44 28.29
CA LEU A 25 -18.83 6.79 27.17
C LEU A 25 -19.97 7.63 26.58
N LEU A 26 -20.59 8.53 27.37
CA LEU A 26 -21.57 9.50 26.85
C LEU A 26 -20.95 10.42 25.79
N PHE A 27 -19.65 10.65 25.88
CA PHE A 27 -18.90 11.49 24.95
C PHE A 27 -18.13 10.68 23.90
N ALA A 28 -18.31 9.36 23.81
CA ALA A 28 -17.56 8.51 22.89
C ALA A 28 -17.72 8.93 21.41
N SER A 29 -18.90 9.44 21.03
CA SER A 29 -19.16 9.98 19.69
C SER A 29 -18.28 11.18 19.33
N ILE A 30 -17.82 11.92 20.34
CA ILE A 30 -16.93 13.06 20.19
C ILE A 30 -15.49 12.64 20.46
N GLY A 31 -15.22 11.74 21.42
CA GLY A 31 -13.87 11.29 21.75
C GLY A 31 -13.21 10.43 20.67
N CYS A 32 -13.97 9.91 19.70
CA CYS A 32 -13.44 9.05 18.64
C CYS A 32 -13.28 9.79 17.29
N ILE A 33 -12.37 9.26 16.46
CA ILE A 33 -12.16 9.68 15.07
C ILE A 33 -12.74 8.64 14.13
N TYR A 34 -13.53 9.08 13.15
CA TYR A 34 -14.19 8.23 12.18
C TYR A 34 -13.51 8.36 10.83
N LEU A 35 -13.07 7.25 10.25
CA LEU A 35 -12.34 7.24 8.98
C LEU A 35 -12.95 6.21 8.02
N SER A 36 -12.97 6.56 6.74
CA SER A 36 -13.31 5.65 5.65
C SER A 36 -12.11 4.75 5.35
N VAL A 37 -12.34 3.46 5.12
CA VAL A 37 -11.25 2.50 4.85
C VAL A 37 -11.44 1.88 3.47
N LYS A 38 -10.38 1.94 2.64
CA LYS A 38 -10.33 1.30 1.32
C LYS A 38 -9.16 0.34 1.28
N ILE A 39 -9.47 -0.93 1.52
CA ILE A 39 -8.52 -2.04 1.48
C ILE A 39 -8.58 -2.75 0.12
N PHE A 40 -7.42 -3.11 -0.40
CA PHE A 40 -7.29 -3.87 -1.65
C PHE A 40 -7.26 -5.38 -1.44
N ASN A 41 -6.87 -5.85 -0.25
CA ASN A 41 -6.93 -7.26 0.06
C ASN A 41 -8.36 -7.81 -0.13
N PRO A 42 -8.61 -8.71 -1.11
CA PRO A 42 -9.95 -9.19 -1.42
C PRO A 42 -10.67 -9.86 -0.24
N HIS A 43 -9.91 -10.47 0.68
CA HIS A 43 -10.48 -11.15 1.85
C HIS A 43 -10.93 -10.17 2.94
N LEU A 44 -10.45 -8.93 2.92
CA LEU A 44 -10.71 -7.90 3.91
C LEU A 44 -11.55 -6.73 3.37
N LYS A 45 -11.54 -6.48 2.04
CA LYS A 45 -12.23 -5.36 1.39
C LYS A 45 -13.68 -5.17 1.84
N ASN A 46 -14.45 -6.25 1.93
CA ASN A 46 -15.85 -6.17 2.35
C ASN A 46 -16.02 -6.14 3.87
N LYS A 47 -15.08 -6.74 4.62
CA LYS A 47 -15.09 -6.81 6.08
C LYS A 47 -14.62 -5.52 6.75
N THR A 48 -13.98 -4.61 6.01
CA THR A 48 -13.41 -3.39 6.56
C THR A 48 -13.64 -2.23 5.60
N LYS A 49 -14.74 -1.52 5.82
CA LYS A 49 -15.19 -0.36 5.03
C LYS A 49 -15.01 0.96 5.76
N ALA A 50 -15.03 0.93 7.08
CA ALA A 50 -14.80 2.09 7.95
C ALA A 50 -14.08 1.66 9.22
N CYS A 51 -13.49 2.62 9.92
CA CYS A 51 -12.96 2.39 11.26
C CYS A 51 -13.21 3.56 12.21
N ILE A 52 -13.26 3.21 13.49
CA ILE A 52 -13.27 4.15 14.61
C ILE A 52 -11.89 4.07 15.27
N VAL A 53 -11.22 5.20 15.38
CA VAL A 53 -9.95 5.33 16.10
C VAL A 53 -10.21 6.00 17.44
N ILE A 54 -9.72 5.36 18.50
CA ILE A 54 -9.75 5.85 19.87
C ILE A 54 -8.31 6.23 20.22
N PRO A 55 -7.96 7.53 20.17
CA PRO A 55 -6.65 8.01 20.59
C PRO A 55 -6.51 7.95 22.12
N THR A 56 -5.29 7.75 22.60
CA THR A 56 -4.95 8.12 23.98
C THR A 56 -4.96 9.66 24.07
N VAL A 57 -5.63 10.23 25.06
CA VAL A 57 -5.70 11.70 25.22
C VAL A 57 -5.03 12.06 26.54
N ASP A 58 -3.95 12.85 26.46
CA ASP A 58 -3.21 13.42 27.58
C ASP A 58 -3.53 14.91 27.79
N ASP A 59 -3.85 15.63 26.72
CA ASP A 59 -4.33 17.02 26.75
C ASP A 59 -5.68 17.17 26.02
N LEU A 60 -6.73 17.51 26.77
CA LEU A 60 -8.09 17.68 26.25
C LEU A 60 -8.24 18.91 25.34
N ILE A 61 -7.50 20.00 25.60
CA ILE A 61 -7.57 21.25 24.84
C ILE A 61 -6.92 21.04 23.46
N LEU A 62 -5.71 20.47 23.45
CA LEU A 62 -5.01 20.14 22.21
C LEU A 62 -5.76 19.09 21.40
N PHE A 63 -6.30 18.06 22.06
CA PHE A 63 -7.17 17.09 21.42
C PHE A 63 -8.39 17.75 20.76
N ALA A 64 -9.11 18.62 21.49
CA ALA A 64 -10.29 19.30 20.96
C ALA A 64 -9.95 20.15 19.72
N SER A 65 -8.86 20.91 19.77
CA SER A 65 -8.36 21.73 18.65
C SER A 65 -8.05 20.87 17.41
N HIS A 66 -7.27 19.81 17.57
CA HIS A 66 -6.87 18.95 16.43
C HIS A 66 -8.04 18.15 15.89
N ARG A 67 -8.95 17.70 16.75
CA ARG A 67 -10.17 17.05 16.32
C ARG A 67 -11.04 18.00 15.50
N ALA A 68 -11.17 19.27 15.90
CA ALA A 68 -11.90 20.27 15.14
C ALA A 68 -11.28 20.49 13.74
N GLN A 69 -9.94 20.46 13.63
CA GLN A 69 -9.26 20.52 12.34
C GLN A 69 -9.57 19.30 11.46
N ILE A 70 -9.53 18.08 12.01
CA ILE A 70 -9.87 16.86 11.26
C ILE A 70 -11.34 16.88 10.82
N ALA A 71 -12.24 17.46 11.61
CA ALA A 71 -13.65 17.60 11.23
C ALA A 71 -13.87 18.48 9.99
N GLN A 72 -12.90 19.32 9.62
CA GLN A 72 -12.94 20.15 8.40
C GLN A 72 -12.42 19.42 7.15
N TYR A 73 -11.86 18.22 7.31
CA TYR A 73 -11.29 17.47 6.18
C TYR A 73 -12.39 16.89 5.30
N ARG A 74 -12.15 16.90 3.98
CA ARG A 74 -13.03 16.27 3.01
C ARG A 74 -12.81 14.76 3.02
N GLU A 75 -13.75 14.03 2.44
CA GLU A 75 -13.73 12.57 2.39
C GLU A 75 -12.39 12.00 1.90
N LEU A 76 -11.77 12.64 0.91
CA LEU A 76 -10.47 12.24 0.37
C LEU A 76 -9.35 12.21 1.41
N GLU A 77 -9.35 13.15 2.35
CA GLU A 77 -8.32 13.34 3.38
C GLU A 77 -8.52 12.43 4.59
N ILE A 78 -9.74 11.93 4.80
CA ILE A 78 -10.11 11.00 5.88
C ILE A 78 -10.34 9.56 5.37
N THR A 79 -9.90 9.27 4.15
CA THR A 79 -9.94 7.93 3.56
C THR A 79 -8.55 7.28 3.62
N VAL A 80 -8.45 6.15 4.31
CA VAL A 80 -7.19 5.44 4.59
C VAL A 80 -7.14 4.04 3.96
N ALA A 81 -5.94 3.54 3.67
CA ALA A 81 -5.67 2.25 3.04
C ALA A 81 -5.81 1.04 3.99
N GLY A 82 -6.07 1.26 5.28
CA GLY A 82 -6.18 0.19 6.27
C GLY A 82 -6.15 0.69 7.70
N LEU A 83 -6.23 -0.23 8.66
CA LEU A 83 -6.25 0.11 10.09
C LEU A 83 -4.89 0.61 10.60
N ALA A 84 -3.79 0.14 10.01
CA ALA A 84 -2.47 0.66 10.32
C ALA A 84 -2.31 2.12 9.89
N GLU A 85 -2.77 2.46 8.69
CA GLU A 85 -2.78 3.86 8.25
C GLU A 85 -3.67 4.72 9.13
N ALA A 86 -4.84 4.23 9.56
CA ALA A 86 -5.69 4.94 10.52
C ALA A 86 -4.92 5.32 11.80
N SER A 87 -4.14 4.37 12.35
CA SER A 87 -3.27 4.64 13.50
C SER A 87 -2.19 5.66 13.18
N LEU A 88 -1.47 5.53 12.06
CA LEU A 88 -0.42 6.46 11.63
C LEU A 88 -0.95 7.88 11.39
N PHE A 89 -2.11 7.99 10.74
CA PHE A 89 -2.83 9.23 10.49
C PHE A 89 -3.14 9.94 11.81
N THR A 90 -3.81 9.24 12.74
CA THR A 90 -4.09 9.79 14.07
C THR A 90 -2.81 10.11 14.81
N SER A 91 -1.77 9.27 14.68
CA SER A 91 -0.49 9.48 15.37
C SER A 91 0.18 10.79 14.94
N GLN A 92 0.24 11.02 13.63
CA GLN A 92 0.79 12.23 13.03
C GLN A 92 -0.02 13.48 13.42
N LYS A 93 -1.36 13.40 13.38
CA LYS A 93 -2.23 14.55 13.65
C LYS A 93 -2.29 14.92 15.13
N PHE A 94 -2.27 13.95 16.03
CA PHE A 94 -2.50 14.20 17.45
C PHE A 94 -1.26 14.22 18.32
N TYR A 95 -0.14 13.59 17.97
CA TYR A 95 0.97 13.51 18.94
C TYR A 95 2.25 14.15 18.46
N LEU A 96 2.51 14.09 17.15
CA LEU A 96 3.78 14.57 16.59
C LEU A 96 3.75 16.03 16.20
N ASN A 97 2.59 16.54 15.80
CA ASN A 97 2.38 17.98 15.67
C ASN A 97 2.33 18.70 17.05
N GLN A 98 2.27 17.95 18.15
CA GLN A 98 2.07 18.49 19.50
C GLN A 98 3.34 18.54 20.36
N ASN A 99 4.32 17.64 20.19
CA ASN A 99 5.40 17.48 21.18
C ASN A 99 6.79 17.18 20.57
N SER A 100 7.82 17.88 21.07
CA SER A 100 9.24 17.53 20.89
C SER A 100 9.64 16.23 21.63
N HIS A 101 8.79 15.75 22.55
CA HIS A 101 8.98 14.51 23.30
C HIS A 101 7.70 13.68 23.34
N ILE A 102 7.63 12.63 22.51
CA ILE A 102 6.56 11.64 22.55
C ILE A 102 6.62 10.94 23.92
N ASN A 103 5.57 11.08 24.74
CA ASN A 103 5.46 10.33 25.99
C ASN A 103 5.56 8.83 25.71
N LYS A 104 6.45 8.14 26.44
CA LYS A 104 6.57 6.68 26.37
C LYS A 104 5.24 6.09 26.84
N ASN A 105 4.59 5.30 25.97
CA ASN A 105 3.34 4.51 26.19
C ASN A 105 2.04 5.05 25.56
N LEU A 106 2.12 5.95 24.59
CA LEU A 106 0.93 6.28 23.80
C LEU A 106 0.55 5.12 22.85
N TYR A 107 -0.76 4.88 22.72
CA TYR A 107 -1.33 3.92 21.77
C TYR A 107 -2.60 4.48 21.12
N THR A 108 -2.96 3.91 19.98
CA THR A 108 -4.27 4.08 19.37
C THR A 108 -5.01 2.75 19.35
N THR A 109 -6.31 2.77 19.65
CA THR A 109 -7.17 1.60 19.45
C THR A 109 -8.00 1.82 18.20
N VAL A 110 -7.90 0.93 17.23
CA VAL A 110 -8.63 1.01 15.96
C VAL A 110 -9.63 -0.14 15.87
N ILE A 111 -10.90 0.20 15.67
CA ILE A 111 -12.01 -0.74 15.54
C ILE A 111 -12.53 -0.68 14.12
N SER A 112 -12.54 -1.82 13.41
CA SER A 112 -13.05 -1.88 12.04
C SER A 112 -14.52 -2.29 11.97
N PHE A 113 -15.21 -1.73 10.97
CA PHE A 113 -16.60 -2.04 10.66
C PHE A 113 -16.75 -2.42 9.19
N GLY A 114 -17.61 -3.39 8.90
CA GLY A 114 -17.88 -3.84 7.54
C GLY A 114 -18.92 -4.95 7.49
N ASP A 115 -18.96 -5.63 6.35
CA ASP A 115 -19.93 -6.68 6.08
C ASP A 115 -19.55 -7.97 6.82
N THR A 116 -20.56 -8.68 7.30
CA THR A 116 -20.40 -10.03 7.88
C THR A 116 -21.07 -11.06 6.98
N LYS A 117 -20.71 -12.34 7.14
CA LYS A 117 -21.26 -13.43 6.30
C LYS A 117 -22.79 -13.52 6.35
N TRP A 118 -23.40 -13.13 7.47
CA TRP A 118 -24.84 -13.26 7.73
C TRP A 118 -25.61 -11.95 7.59
N ASN A 119 -24.94 -10.79 7.47
CA ASN A 119 -25.61 -9.51 7.28
C ASN A 119 -24.70 -8.51 6.53
N THR A 120 -25.11 -8.17 5.30
CA THR A 120 -24.45 -7.18 4.44
C THR A 120 -25.06 -5.78 4.57
N GLN A 121 -26.31 -5.68 5.07
CA GLN A 121 -27.01 -4.42 5.28
C GLN A 121 -26.50 -3.70 6.53
N GLN A 122 -26.30 -4.42 7.64
CA GLN A 122 -25.76 -3.85 8.87
C GLN A 122 -24.24 -3.98 8.96
N LYS A 123 -23.53 -2.84 9.05
CA LYS A 123 -22.08 -2.85 9.29
C LYS A 123 -21.81 -3.23 10.75
N SER A 124 -21.16 -4.35 10.95
CA SER A 124 -20.83 -4.87 12.28
C SER A 124 -19.35 -4.66 12.58
N LYS A 125 -18.99 -4.65 13.86
CA LYS A 125 -17.59 -4.69 14.30
C LYS A 125 -16.92 -5.96 13.77
N THR A 126 -15.87 -5.82 12.98
CA THR A 126 -15.15 -6.96 12.37
C THR A 126 -13.78 -7.21 12.98
N SER A 127 -13.13 -6.21 13.55
CA SER A 127 -11.86 -6.37 14.26
C SER A 127 -11.61 -5.23 15.25
N LEU A 128 -10.71 -5.47 16.19
CA LEU A 128 -10.17 -4.48 17.12
C LEU A 128 -8.66 -4.69 17.18
N ARG A 129 -7.88 -3.63 16.98
CA ARG A 129 -6.42 -3.65 17.08
C ARG A 129 -5.93 -2.49 17.93
N LYS A 130 -4.89 -2.74 18.70
CA LYS A 130 -4.15 -1.69 19.41
C LYS A 130 -2.80 -1.51 18.73
N TYR A 131 -2.47 -0.28 18.39
CA TYR A 131 -1.19 0.07 17.80
C TYR A 131 -0.44 0.97 18.78
N LYS A 132 0.82 0.61 19.06
CA LYS A 132 1.72 1.52 19.75
C LYS A 132 2.03 2.68 18.81
N ILE A 133 2.14 3.89 19.34
CA ILE A 133 2.58 5.02 18.54
C ILE A 133 4.03 4.79 18.14
N ASN A 134 4.28 4.85 16.83
CA ASN A 134 5.58 4.52 16.27
C ASN A 134 6.60 5.62 16.56
N ASP A 135 7.87 5.27 16.38
CA ASP A 135 8.98 6.21 16.48
C ASP A 135 8.92 7.33 15.42
N GLU A 136 9.78 8.34 15.61
CA GLU A 136 9.91 9.51 14.74
C GLU A 136 10.17 9.09 13.27
N ARG A 137 10.96 8.04 13.07
CA ARG A 137 11.32 7.51 11.75
C ARG A 137 10.12 6.96 10.99
N ALA A 138 9.34 6.09 11.61
CA ALA A 138 8.15 5.52 10.98
C ALA A 138 7.15 6.60 10.59
N THR A 139 7.05 7.65 11.40
CA THR A 139 6.17 8.78 11.07
C THR A 139 6.75 9.67 9.98
N HIS A 140 8.06 9.92 9.98
CA HIS A 140 8.72 10.59 8.86
C HIS A 140 8.45 9.84 7.55
N ASN A 141 8.66 8.53 7.53
CA ASN A 141 8.38 7.70 6.36
C ASN A 141 6.89 7.72 5.98
N TYR A 142 5.98 7.66 6.96
CA TYR A 142 4.55 7.83 6.72
C TYR A 142 4.20 9.18 6.10
N SER A 143 4.84 10.27 6.54
CA SER A 143 4.62 11.62 5.99
C SER A 143 5.02 11.70 4.50
N ILE A 144 6.09 11.01 4.11
CA ILE A 144 6.53 10.88 2.71
C ILE A 144 5.52 10.04 1.93
N ILE A 145 5.16 8.86 2.45
CA ILE A 145 4.20 7.94 1.85
C ILE A 145 2.87 8.66 1.59
N THR A 146 2.30 9.34 2.57
CA THR A 146 0.98 9.98 2.41
C THR A 146 1.04 11.20 1.48
N LYS A 147 2.18 11.89 1.40
CA LYS A 147 2.39 13.01 0.46
C LYS A 147 2.51 12.54 -0.99
N ILE A 148 3.06 11.34 -1.24
CA ILE A 148 3.30 10.83 -2.59
C ILE A 148 2.16 9.91 -3.05
N LEU A 149 1.82 8.93 -2.22
CA LEU A 149 0.75 7.96 -2.43
C LEU A 149 -0.60 8.52 -1.94
N LYS A 150 -1.06 9.60 -2.59
CA LYS A 150 -2.32 10.28 -2.25
C LYS A 150 -3.55 9.52 -2.77
N PRO A 151 -4.64 9.44 -1.99
CA PRO A 151 -5.95 9.11 -2.52
C PRO A 151 -6.36 10.08 -3.64
N ARG A 152 -7.10 9.59 -4.63
CA ARG A 152 -7.60 10.39 -5.77
C ARG A 152 -9.05 10.03 -6.07
N TYR A 153 -9.84 11.02 -6.48
CA TYR A 153 -11.13 10.74 -7.13
C TYR A 153 -10.88 10.16 -8.51
N LYS A 154 -11.51 9.02 -8.81
CA LYS A 154 -11.60 8.46 -10.16
C LYS A 154 -13.04 8.58 -10.63
N ILE A 155 -13.20 9.05 -11.86
CA ILE A 155 -14.50 9.15 -12.53
C ILE A 155 -14.58 7.99 -13.51
N VAL A 156 -15.59 7.14 -13.35
CA VAL A 156 -15.94 6.08 -14.30
C VAL A 156 -16.99 6.65 -15.22
N LYS A 157 -16.64 6.84 -16.49
CA LYS A 157 -17.55 7.36 -17.51
C LYS A 157 -18.70 6.38 -17.75
N GLU A 158 -19.84 6.93 -18.16
CA GLU A 158 -20.97 6.10 -18.56
C GLU A 158 -20.57 5.12 -19.67
N THR A 159 -21.07 3.88 -19.58
CA THR A 159 -20.93 2.90 -20.65
C THR A 159 -22.30 2.59 -21.21
N ARG A 160 -22.43 2.66 -22.54
CA ARG A 160 -23.67 2.32 -23.24
C ARG A 160 -23.54 0.96 -23.91
N ASN A 161 -24.63 0.21 -23.94
CA ASN A 161 -24.68 -1.02 -24.71
C ASN A 161 -24.76 -0.72 -26.23
N GLN A 162 -24.61 -1.76 -27.06
CA GLN A 162 -24.70 -1.64 -28.53
C GLN A 162 -26.05 -1.06 -29.01
N LYS A 163 -27.09 -1.06 -28.16
CA LYS A 163 -28.42 -0.52 -28.43
C LYS A 163 -28.61 0.91 -27.88
N GLY A 164 -27.55 1.57 -27.44
CA GLY A 164 -27.56 2.95 -26.94
C GLY A 164 -28.13 3.15 -25.53
N LYS A 165 -28.56 2.09 -24.82
CA LYS A 165 -28.99 2.21 -23.42
C LYS A 165 -27.78 2.25 -22.48
N ILE A 166 -27.85 3.12 -21.48
CA ILE A 166 -26.86 3.20 -20.40
C ILE A 166 -26.83 1.84 -19.67
N LYS A 167 -25.67 1.20 -19.68
CA LYS A 167 -25.40 -0.04 -18.93
C LYS A 167 -24.94 0.32 -17.52
N ASN A 168 -23.92 1.16 -17.40
CA ASN A 168 -23.44 1.69 -16.14
C ASN A 168 -23.48 3.23 -16.19
N PRO A 169 -24.16 3.90 -15.23
CA PRO A 169 -24.16 5.36 -15.15
C PRO A 169 -22.76 5.87 -14.81
N GLU A 170 -22.51 7.15 -15.09
CA GLU A 170 -21.30 7.80 -14.61
C GLU A 170 -21.30 7.86 -13.08
N TYR A 171 -20.19 7.46 -12.47
CA TYR A 171 -20.02 7.55 -11.02
C TYR A 171 -18.57 7.87 -10.65
N SER A 172 -18.37 8.41 -9.46
CA SER A 172 -17.03 8.68 -8.93
C SER A 172 -16.75 7.86 -7.68
N TYR A 173 -15.49 7.50 -7.49
CA TYR A 173 -15.05 6.80 -6.29
C TYR A 173 -13.64 7.24 -5.88
N ILE A 174 -13.35 7.10 -4.58
CA ILE A 174 -11.99 7.33 -4.06
C ILE A 174 -11.15 6.09 -4.29
N SER A 175 -10.05 6.26 -5.02
CA SER A 175 -9.00 5.27 -5.25
C SER A 175 -7.78 5.61 -4.39
N ILE A 176 -7.26 4.64 -3.66
CA ILE A 176 -6.01 4.75 -2.91
C ILE A 176 -4.92 3.95 -3.64
N PRO A 177 -3.65 4.38 -3.62
CA PRO A 177 -2.55 3.51 -4.03
C PRO A 177 -2.48 2.22 -3.21
N ILE A 178 -2.39 1.07 -3.87
CA ILE A 178 -2.37 -0.28 -3.32
C ILE A 178 -1.14 -0.51 -2.44
N SER A 179 0.03 0.01 -2.83
CA SER A 179 1.25 -0.15 -2.02
C SER A 179 1.14 0.53 -0.65
N LYS A 180 0.28 1.55 -0.52
CA LYS A 180 0.08 2.29 0.73
C LYS A 180 -0.41 1.39 1.86
N GLU A 181 -1.31 0.44 1.56
CA GLU A 181 -1.81 -0.53 2.55
C GLU A 181 -0.64 -1.33 3.15
N LEU A 182 0.21 -1.92 2.30
CA LEU A 182 1.37 -2.71 2.72
C LEU A 182 2.38 -1.87 3.51
N PHE A 183 2.70 -0.68 3.00
CA PHE A 183 3.73 0.16 3.61
C PHE A 183 3.33 0.64 5.00
N CYS A 184 2.09 1.10 5.16
CA CYS A 184 1.55 1.50 6.46
C CYS A 184 1.49 0.32 7.44
N ASP A 185 1.06 -0.86 6.98
CA ASP A 185 1.07 -2.08 7.80
C ASP A 185 2.49 -2.41 8.28
N ASN A 186 3.50 -2.36 7.41
CA ASN A 186 4.88 -2.65 7.81
C ASN A 186 5.45 -1.62 8.79
N LEU A 187 5.22 -0.32 8.55
CA LEU A 187 5.69 0.74 9.43
C LEU A 187 5.12 0.61 10.85
N THR A 188 3.83 0.30 10.99
CA THR A 188 3.21 0.07 12.32
C THR A 188 3.69 -1.20 13.03
N ASN A 189 4.24 -2.15 12.29
CA ASN A 189 4.79 -3.38 12.85
C ASN A 189 6.31 -3.32 13.06
N GLY A 190 6.95 -2.16 12.89
CA GLY A 190 8.40 -2.01 13.04
C GLY A 190 9.21 -2.80 12.01
N LYS A 191 8.62 -3.07 10.83
CA LYS A 191 9.28 -3.77 9.72
C LYS A 191 9.73 -2.76 8.65
N PRO A 192 10.75 -3.09 7.84
CA PRO A 192 11.04 -2.32 6.64
C PRO A 192 9.78 -2.16 5.80
N PHE A 193 9.49 -0.94 5.33
CA PHE A 193 8.20 -0.60 4.71
C PHE A 193 7.84 -1.51 3.52
N TYR A 194 8.86 -2.00 2.79
CA TYR A 194 8.73 -2.84 1.60
C TYR A 194 8.61 -4.35 1.89
N THR A 195 8.61 -4.77 3.16
CA THR A 195 8.50 -6.20 3.50
C THR A 195 7.26 -6.82 2.84
N ASP A 196 7.39 -8.04 2.30
CA ASP A 196 6.33 -8.75 1.58
C ASP A 196 5.88 -8.10 0.25
N PHE A 197 6.66 -7.16 -0.32
CA PHE A 197 6.32 -6.49 -1.58
C PHE A 197 6.07 -7.47 -2.73
N TYR A 198 6.70 -8.65 -2.71
CA TYR A 198 6.44 -9.69 -3.72
C TYR A 198 4.95 -10.04 -3.84
N LYS A 199 4.15 -9.95 -2.76
CA LYS A 199 2.71 -10.23 -2.78
C LYS A 199 1.93 -9.26 -3.67
N LEU A 200 2.42 -8.03 -3.84
CA LEU A 200 1.82 -7.03 -4.74
C LEU A 200 2.24 -7.24 -6.19
N ALA A 201 3.43 -7.82 -6.39
CA ALA A 201 3.96 -8.15 -7.71
C ALA A 201 3.34 -9.42 -8.30
N VAL A 202 2.67 -10.28 -7.51
CA VAL A 202 1.96 -11.48 -8.02
C VAL A 202 0.57 -11.09 -8.57
N PRO A 203 0.27 -11.40 -9.86
CA PRO A 203 -1.05 -11.14 -10.42
C PRO A 203 -2.10 -12.06 -9.78
N ASN A 204 -3.34 -11.58 -9.72
CA ASN A 204 -4.49 -12.38 -9.32
C ASN A 204 -5.36 -12.65 -10.52
N ARG A 205 -6.14 -13.73 -10.47
CA ARG A 205 -7.19 -13.96 -11.46
C ARG A 205 -8.38 -13.09 -11.11
N ASP A 206 -8.89 -12.35 -12.09
CA ASP A 206 -10.20 -11.72 -12.00
C ASP A 206 -11.32 -12.77 -12.14
N LYS A 207 -12.59 -12.33 -12.06
CA LYS A 207 -13.76 -13.21 -12.22
C LYS A 207 -13.80 -13.92 -13.58
N SER A 208 -13.21 -13.32 -14.62
CA SER A 208 -13.08 -13.90 -15.97
C SER A 208 -11.89 -14.86 -16.11
N GLY A 209 -11.09 -15.04 -15.06
CA GLY A 209 -9.88 -15.87 -15.05
C GLY A 209 -8.63 -15.19 -15.62
N LYS A 210 -8.71 -13.93 -16.05
CA LYS A 210 -7.57 -13.17 -16.58
C LYS A 210 -6.65 -12.70 -15.44
N LEU A 211 -5.34 -12.75 -15.71
CA LEU A 211 -4.34 -12.29 -14.75
C LEU A 211 -4.29 -10.76 -14.71
N LYS A 212 -4.71 -10.19 -13.58
CA LYS A 212 -4.67 -8.78 -13.28
C LYS A 212 -3.62 -8.49 -12.22
N TYR A 213 -2.76 -7.52 -12.52
CA TYR A 213 -1.69 -7.11 -11.63
C TYR A 213 -2.18 -5.99 -10.73
N ARG A 214 -1.74 -5.99 -9.48
CA ARG A 214 -2.18 -5.01 -8.50
C ARG A 214 -1.46 -3.68 -8.66
N ILE A 215 -0.13 -3.66 -8.66
CA ILE A 215 0.67 -2.43 -8.44
C ILE A 215 0.93 -1.54 -9.67
N LYS A 216 0.16 -1.65 -10.75
CA LYS A 216 0.53 -1.06 -12.04
C LYS A 216 0.37 0.46 -12.14
N PHE A 217 -0.36 1.09 -11.23
CA PHE A 217 -0.70 2.51 -11.29
C PHE A 217 0.24 3.44 -10.52
N GLU A 218 1.35 2.90 -9.98
CA GLU A 218 2.14 3.61 -8.97
C GLU A 218 3.62 3.71 -9.34
N GLN A 219 4.03 3.40 -10.58
CA GLN A 219 5.45 3.39 -10.94
C GLN A 219 6.14 4.73 -10.66
N LYS A 220 5.52 5.84 -11.08
CA LYS A 220 6.07 7.19 -10.88
C LYS A 220 6.11 7.55 -9.40
N GLU A 221 5.02 7.30 -8.68
CA GLU A 221 4.90 7.58 -7.25
C GLU A 221 5.88 6.73 -6.42
N LEU A 222 6.04 5.45 -6.75
CA LEU A 222 7.01 4.56 -6.09
C LEU A 222 8.45 5.00 -6.34
N ASN A 223 8.76 5.43 -7.56
CA ASN A 223 10.08 5.98 -7.88
C ASN A 223 10.36 7.23 -7.02
N GLU A 224 9.44 8.20 -7.01
CA GLU A 224 9.57 9.42 -6.21
C GLU A 224 9.69 9.11 -4.71
N MET A 225 8.93 8.11 -4.24
CA MET A 225 8.96 7.69 -2.85
C MET A 225 10.30 7.07 -2.47
N ILE A 226 10.86 6.17 -3.29
CA ILE A 226 12.17 5.54 -3.06
C ILE A 226 13.29 6.59 -3.02
N GLU A 227 13.20 7.66 -3.79
CA GLU A 227 14.20 8.74 -3.75
C GLU A 227 14.21 9.50 -2.41
N LYS A 228 13.04 9.63 -1.77
CA LYS A 228 12.83 10.48 -0.60
C LYS A 228 12.78 9.72 0.74
N ILE A 229 12.37 8.45 0.73
CA ILE A 229 12.14 7.67 1.94
C ILE A 229 13.43 7.30 2.67
N ASN A 230 13.38 7.20 4.00
CA ASN A 230 14.51 6.79 4.81
C ASN A 230 14.57 5.26 4.93
N PHE A 231 15.51 4.65 4.22
CA PHE A 231 15.84 3.22 4.26
C PHE A 231 16.55 2.83 5.54
N ASP A 232 16.28 1.62 6.03
CA ASP A 232 16.83 1.13 7.31
C ASP A 232 18.34 0.97 7.22
N TYR A 233 18.81 0.55 6.04
CA TYR A 233 20.22 0.36 5.74
C TYR A 233 20.56 1.00 4.39
N GLU A 234 21.73 1.62 4.30
CA GLU A 234 22.23 2.21 3.06
C GLU A 234 22.33 1.18 1.92
N ALA A 235 22.64 -0.08 2.25
CA ALA A 235 22.67 -1.22 1.34
C ALA A 235 21.38 -1.36 0.51
N GLU A 236 20.21 -1.07 1.10
CA GLU A 236 18.91 -1.18 0.44
C GLU A 236 18.78 -0.18 -0.72
N LYS A 237 19.25 1.05 -0.50
CA LYS A 237 19.25 2.11 -1.51
C LYS A 237 20.23 1.80 -2.64
N ILE A 238 21.43 1.30 -2.31
CA ILE A 238 22.43 0.88 -3.31
C ILE A 238 21.87 -0.28 -4.14
N PHE A 239 21.25 -1.28 -3.49
CA PHE A 239 20.66 -2.43 -4.16
C PHE A 239 19.56 -2.04 -5.16
N ILE A 240 18.65 -1.14 -4.79
CA ILE A 240 17.62 -0.65 -5.71
C ILE A 240 18.24 0.06 -6.91
N LYS A 241 19.21 0.96 -6.68
CA LYS A 241 19.90 1.68 -7.76
C LYS A 241 20.62 0.72 -8.71
N ALA A 242 21.32 -0.28 -8.17
CA ALA A 242 21.95 -1.33 -8.98
C ALA A 242 20.94 -2.06 -9.86
N CYS A 243 19.76 -2.39 -9.33
CA CYS A 243 18.68 -3.00 -10.09
C CYS A 243 18.12 -2.07 -11.18
N HIS A 244 17.96 -0.77 -10.89
CA HIS A 244 17.53 0.23 -11.89
C HIS A 244 18.56 0.36 -13.02
N THR A 245 19.85 0.43 -12.69
CA THR A 245 20.94 0.50 -13.68
C THR A 245 20.98 -0.78 -14.53
N ALA A 246 20.83 -1.94 -13.90
CA ALA A 246 20.76 -3.21 -14.62
C ALA A 246 19.58 -3.27 -15.60
N TRP A 247 18.40 -2.83 -15.16
CA TRP A 247 17.21 -2.81 -16.00
C TRP A 247 17.34 -1.82 -17.16
N LYS A 248 17.91 -0.63 -16.91
CA LYS A 248 18.23 0.36 -17.94
C LYS A 248 19.13 -0.21 -19.03
N HIS A 249 20.22 -0.88 -18.66
CA HIS A 249 21.12 -1.52 -19.63
C HIS A 249 20.40 -2.62 -20.42
N ARG A 250 19.55 -3.40 -19.76
CA ARG A 250 18.75 -4.43 -20.42
C ARG A 250 17.81 -3.82 -21.46
N LEU A 251 17.08 -2.76 -21.12
CA LEU A 251 16.19 -2.05 -22.05
C LEU A 251 16.97 -1.51 -23.26
N GLY A 252 18.16 -0.94 -23.05
CA GLY A 252 19.04 -0.51 -24.14
C GLY A 252 19.38 -1.65 -25.10
N LYS A 253 19.75 -2.83 -24.57
CA LYS A 253 20.03 -4.03 -25.37
C LYS A 253 18.80 -4.52 -26.13
N LEU A 254 17.63 -4.56 -25.50
CA LEU A 254 16.38 -4.94 -26.15
C LEU A 254 15.99 -3.97 -27.27
N GLY A 255 16.27 -2.68 -27.11
CA GLY A 255 16.09 -1.68 -28.15
C GLY A 255 16.96 -1.95 -29.37
N SER A 256 18.22 -2.34 -29.16
CA SER A 256 19.12 -2.76 -30.25
C SER A 256 18.65 -4.07 -30.90
N ASP A 257 18.21 -5.05 -30.11
CA ASP A 257 17.72 -6.34 -30.60
C ASP A 257 16.44 -6.19 -31.43
N SER A 258 15.54 -5.27 -31.07
CA SER A 258 14.30 -5.01 -31.83
C SER A 258 14.53 -4.43 -33.24
N LYS A 259 15.74 -3.94 -33.55
CA LYS A 259 16.10 -3.40 -34.86
C LYS A 259 16.64 -4.46 -35.81
N LYS A 260 16.88 -5.69 -35.34
CA LYS A 260 17.41 -6.78 -36.16
C LYS A 260 16.33 -7.34 -37.11
N PRO A 261 16.70 -7.83 -38.31
CA PRO A 261 15.76 -8.45 -39.24
C PRO A 261 15.01 -9.62 -38.57
N GLY A 262 13.68 -9.65 -38.69
CA GLY A 262 12.84 -10.70 -38.09
C GLY A 262 12.64 -10.59 -36.57
N ALA A 263 13.16 -9.55 -35.91
CA ALA A 263 12.96 -9.36 -34.47
C ALA A 263 11.52 -8.93 -34.13
N SER A 264 11.08 -9.31 -32.93
CA SER A 264 9.82 -8.81 -32.37
C SER A 264 9.90 -7.32 -32.04
N SER A 265 8.75 -6.64 -31.99
CA SER A 265 8.68 -5.25 -31.58
C SER A 265 9.23 -5.03 -30.17
N PHE A 266 9.82 -3.85 -29.94
CA PHE A 266 10.42 -3.47 -28.66
C PHE A 266 9.46 -3.70 -27.48
N ASP A 267 8.21 -3.26 -27.59
CA ASP A 267 7.18 -3.41 -26.54
C ASP A 267 6.96 -4.88 -26.14
N LYS A 268 6.92 -5.81 -27.12
CA LYS A 268 6.75 -7.24 -26.86
C LYS A 268 7.97 -7.82 -26.15
N LEU A 269 9.17 -7.40 -26.54
CA LEU A 269 10.41 -7.83 -25.89
C LEU A 269 10.50 -7.33 -24.46
N VAL A 270 10.16 -6.06 -24.22
CA VAL A 270 10.12 -5.45 -22.88
C VAL A 270 9.10 -6.19 -22.00
N ALA A 271 7.88 -6.41 -22.50
CA ALA A 271 6.84 -7.12 -21.75
C ALA A 271 7.26 -8.54 -21.37
N ARG A 272 7.85 -9.28 -22.32
CA ARG A 272 8.33 -10.65 -22.09
C ARG A 272 9.44 -10.68 -21.05
N ASP A 273 10.44 -9.81 -21.17
CA ASP A 273 11.59 -9.79 -20.27
C ASP A 273 11.22 -9.30 -18.87
N PHE A 274 10.36 -8.29 -18.78
CA PHE A 274 9.79 -7.81 -17.52
C PHE A 274 9.06 -8.95 -16.80
N GLU A 275 8.16 -9.64 -17.51
CA GLU A 275 7.38 -10.71 -16.91
C GLU A 275 8.23 -11.91 -16.52
N ARG A 276 9.23 -12.26 -17.35
CA ARG A 276 10.20 -13.31 -17.03
C ARG A 276 10.93 -13.01 -15.72
N LEU A 277 11.48 -11.80 -15.59
CA LEU A 277 12.22 -11.39 -14.38
C LEU A 277 11.31 -11.32 -13.16
N ARG A 278 10.13 -10.70 -13.29
CA ARG A 278 9.13 -10.62 -12.23
C ARG A 278 8.71 -12.01 -11.73
N VAL A 279 8.43 -12.95 -12.64
CA VAL A 279 8.07 -14.33 -12.29
C VAL A 279 9.22 -15.03 -11.58
N ALA A 280 10.45 -14.93 -12.09
CA ALA A 280 11.62 -15.55 -11.47
C ALA A 280 11.85 -15.04 -10.04
N LEU A 281 11.82 -13.72 -9.84
CA LEU A 281 11.97 -13.09 -8.52
C LEU A 281 10.81 -13.46 -7.58
N SER A 282 9.56 -13.33 -8.03
CA SER A 282 8.38 -13.62 -7.18
C SER A 282 8.25 -15.10 -6.80
N LYS A 283 8.73 -16.02 -7.65
CA LYS A 283 8.76 -17.46 -7.38
C LYS A 283 10.02 -17.95 -6.66
N SER A 284 11.00 -17.07 -6.40
CA SER A 284 12.16 -17.43 -5.60
C SER A 284 11.69 -17.75 -4.17
N LYS A 285 11.76 -19.05 -3.81
CA LYS A 285 11.27 -19.60 -2.54
C LYS A 285 12.39 -19.86 -1.53
N ASN A 286 13.64 -19.85 -1.98
CA ASN A 286 14.82 -20.07 -1.17
C ASN A 286 15.94 -19.10 -1.58
N PHE A 287 17.02 -19.17 -0.80
CA PHE A 287 18.20 -18.36 -0.95
C PHE A 287 18.87 -18.53 -2.32
N GLU A 288 19.04 -19.78 -2.73
CA GLU A 288 19.79 -20.19 -3.92
C GLU A 288 19.09 -19.67 -5.19
N SER A 289 17.78 -19.90 -5.30
CA SER A 289 16.98 -19.43 -6.44
C SER A 289 16.96 -17.91 -6.57
N PHE A 290 16.92 -17.20 -5.44
CA PHE A 290 17.00 -15.74 -5.44
C PHE A 290 18.39 -15.27 -5.91
N ARG A 291 19.47 -15.83 -5.35
CA ARG A 291 20.85 -15.47 -5.73
C ARG A 291 21.12 -15.76 -7.20
N GLU A 292 20.72 -16.92 -7.69
CA GLU A 292 20.84 -17.27 -9.11
C GLU A 292 20.11 -16.24 -9.98
N THR A 293 18.85 -15.92 -9.65
CA THR A 293 18.04 -14.98 -10.42
C THR A 293 18.65 -13.57 -10.45
N ILE A 294 19.07 -13.04 -9.29
CA ILE A 294 19.58 -11.67 -9.21
C ILE A 294 20.99 -11.54 -9.81
N THR A 295 21.85 -12.55 -9.66
CA THR A 295 23.19 -12.56 -10.25
C THR A 295 23.15 -12.77 -11.77
N ASP A 296 22.27 -13.62 -12.30
CA ASP A 296 22.00 -13.72 -13.74
C ASP A 296 21.47 -12.40 -14.30
N PHE A 297 20.58 -11.72 -13.55
CA PHE A 297 20.07 -10.43 -13.95
C PHE A 297 21.18 -9.36 -14.04
N TRP A 298 22.03 -9.26 -13.02
CA TRP A 298 23.13 -8.29 -13.01
C TRP A 298 24.23 -8.62 -14.01
N SER A 299 24.59 -9.90 -14.19
CA SER A 299 25.64 -10.29 -15.15
C SER A 299 25.27 -9.94 -16.59
N ARG A 300 23.99 -10.04 -16.95
CA ARG A 300 23.49 -9.67 -18.30
C ARG A 300 23.51 -8.17 -18.57
N ALA A 301 23.60 -7.33 -17.54
CA ALA A 301 23.61 -5.88 -17.65
C ALA A 301 25.02 -5.29 -17.85
N GLY A 302 26.07 -6.11 -17.72
CA GLY A 302 27.46 -5.64 -17.81
C GLY A 302 27.89 -4.88 -16.55
N ARG A 303 28.69 -3.81 -16.71
CA ARG A 303 29.22 -3.03 -15.59
C ARG A 303 28.10 -2.23 -14.90
N ILE A 304 27.94 -2.44 -13.59
CA ILE A 304 27.00 -1.71 -12.72
C ILE A 304 27.84 -1.01 -11.64
N GLN A 305 28.03 0.30 -11.78
CA GLN A 305 28.94 1.08 -10.94
C GLN A 305 28.50 1.05 -9.46
N GLU A 306 27.20 1.06 -9.19
CA GLU A 306 26.65 1.00 -7.84
C GLU A 306 26.99 -0.31 -7.11
N LEU A 307 27.12 -1.41 -7.85
CA LEU A 307 27.59 -2.68 -7.28
C LEU A 307 29.10 -2.63 -7.06
N THR A 308 29.88 -2.09 -8.00
CA THR A 308 31.34 -1.96 -7.83
C THR A 308 31.69 -1.14 -6.58
N ASP A 309 31.01 -0.01 -6.38
CA ASP A 309 31.32 0.92 -5.28
C ASP A 309 30.71 0.47 -3.94
N GLY A 310 29.63 -0.32 -3.98
CA GLY A 310 28.83 -0.69 -2.80
C GLY A 310 28.75 -2.18 -2.51
N TRP A 311 29.58 -3.02 -3.13
CA TRP A 311 29.45 -4.48 -3.09
C TRP A 311 29.41 -5.04 -1.66
N GLU A 312 30.33 -4.60 -0.81
CA GLU A 312 30.46 -5.06 0.58
C GLU A 312 29.21 -4.78 1.41
N LYS A 313 28.49 -3.69 1.11
CA LYS A 313 27.22 -3.37 1.79
C LYS A 313 26.07 -4.20 1.21
N VAL A 314 26.06 -4.37 -0.11
CA VAL A 314 24.99 -5.05 -0.85
C VAL A 314 24.98 -6.56 -0.62
N MET A 315 26.14 -7.19 -0.44
CA MET A 315 26.25 -8.65 -0.27
C MET A 315 25.45 -9.18 0.92
N ILE A 316 25.22 -8.37 1.95
CA ILE A 316 24.38 -8.72 3.12
C ILE A 316 22.95 -9.08 2.68
N LEU A 317 22.41 -8.45 1.62
CA LEU A 317 21.08 -8.77 1.08
C LEU A 317 21.06 -10.07 0.27
N LEU A 318 22.24 -10.64 -0.01
CA LEU A 318 22.46 -11.93 -0.67
C LEU A 318 22.97 -12.98 0.34
N GLU A 319 22.58 -12.86 1.60
CA GLU A 319 22.81 -13.87 2.66
C GLU A 319 21.53 -14.66 3.00
N PRO A 320 21.65 -15.88 3.55
CA PRO A 320 20.51 -16.74 3.90
C PRO A 320 19.47 -16.07 4.82
N GLU A 321 19.88 -15.13 5.65
CA GLU A 321 19.03 -14.42 6.61
C GLU A 321 18.21 -13.30 5.93
N ASN A 322 18.74 -12.72 4.85
CA ASN A 322 18.25 -11.47 4.28
C ASN A 322 17.71 -11.58 2.85
N TRP A 323 17.81 -12.75 2.20
CA TRP A 323 17.39 -12.91 0.80
C TRP A 323 15.94 -12.52 0.52
N LYS A 324 15.04 -12.65 1.50
CA LYS A 324 13.64 -12.20 1.37
C LYS A 324 13.57 -10.68 1.21
N ARG A 325 14.40 -9.93 1.93
CA ARG A 325 14.53 -8.47 1.77
C ARG A 325 15.09 -8.13 0.39
N GLY A 326 16.15 -8.82 -0.03
CA GLY A 326 16.72 -8.68 -1.37
C GLY A 326 15.69 -8.92 -2.48
N ARG A 327 14.87 -9.97 -2.36
CA ARG A 327 13.78 -10.28 -3.31
C ARG A 327 12.72 -9.17 -3.36
N ASP A 328 12.26 -8.72 -2.20
CA ASP A 328 11.22 -7.69 -2.12
C ASP A 328 11.73 -6.35 -2.66
N LEU A 329 13.00 -6.00 -2.38
CA LEU A 329 13.69 -4.84 -2.95
C LEU A 329 13.89 -4.95 -4.46
N ALA A 330 14.25 -6.13 -4.98
CA ALA A 330 14.41 -6.35 -6.42
C ALA A 330 13.08 -6.16 -7.17
N LEU A 331 11.98 -6.66 -6.60
CA LEU A 331 10.64 -6.47 -7.16
C LEU A 331 10.17 -5.02 -7.05
N LEU A 332 10.47 -4.35 -5.93
CA LEU A 332 10.21 -2.92 -5.77
C LEU A 332 10.99 -2.10 -6.80
N ALA A 333 12.28 -2.41 -7.01
CA ALA A 333 13.12 -1.74 -8.01
C ALA A 333 12.58 -1.94 -9.43
N LEU A 334 12.16 -3.15 -9.77
CA LEU A 334 11.60 -3.46 -11.09
C LEU A 334 10.34 -2.64 -11.39
N VAL A 335 9.44 -2.51 -10.41
CA VAL A 335 8.17 -1.76 -10.57
C VAL A 335 8.38 -0.25 -10.51
N SER A 336 9.38 0.23 -9.77
CA SER A 336 9.66 1.66 -9.55
C SER A 336 10.69 2.25 -10.52
N TYR A 337 11.11 1.52 -11.56
CA TYR A 337 12.07 2.04 -12.52
C TYR A 337 11.52 3.27 -13.26
N LYS A 338 12.33 4.33 -13.34
CA LYS A 338 12.01 5.53 -14.10
C LYS A 338 12.49 5.38 -15.55
N PRO A 339 11.59 5.40 -16.56
CA PRO A 339 11.96 5.32 -17.97
C PRO A 339 12.92 6.43 -18.40
N LYS A 340 13.87 6.13 -19.29
CA LYS A 340 14.82 7.15 -19.80
C LYS A 340 14.21 8.01 -20.92
N ASN A 341 13.28 7.46 -21.70
CA ASN A 341 12.71 8.09 -22.89
C ASN A 341 11.24 7.69 -23.10
N GLU A 342 10.54 8.41 -23.97
CA GLU A 342 9.12 8.17 -24.28
C GLU A 342 8.83 6.77 -24.84
N LYS A 343 9.80 6.16 -25.54
CA LYS A 343 9.64 4.79 -26.07
C LYS A 343 9.60 3.75 -24.94
N GLU A 344 10.52 3.85 -23.98
CA GLU A 344 10.52 3.05 -22.76
C GLU A 344 9.25 3.29 -21.95
N GLU A 345 8.85 4.56 -21.78
CA GLU A 345 7.63 4.91 -21.05
C GLU A 345 6.38 4.31 -21.71
N THR A 346 6.27 4.38 -23.04
CA THR A 346 5.15 3.78 -23.78
C THR A 346 5.14 2.26 -23.66
N ALA A 347 6.31 1.62 -23.77
CA ALA A 347 6.44 0.17 -23.65
C ALA A 347 6.06 -0.32 -22.24
N LEU A 348 6.46 0.42 -21.19
CA LEU A 348 6.14 0.11 -19.80
C LEU A 348 4.68 0.42 -19.46
N LYS A 349 4.10 1.50 -19.99
CA LYS A 349 2.66 1.80 -19.88
C LYS A 349 1.80 0.75 -20.55
N LYS A 350 2.24 0.14 -21.66
CA LYS A 350 1.50 -1.00 -22.26
C LYS A 350 1.45 -2.25 -21.38
N LEU A 351 2.28 -2.33 -20.34
CA LEU A 351 2.13 -3.34 -19.30
C LEU A 351 0.93 -3.04 -18.40
N GLU A 352 0.47 -1.79 -18.31
CA GLU A 352 -0.76 -1.36 -17.63
C GLU A 352 -1.97 -1.84 -18.46
N PHE A 353 -2.42 -3.07 -18.19
CA PHE A 353 -3.59 -3.63 -18.88
C PHE A 353 -4.85 -2.79 -18.60
N ASP A 354 -5.66 -2.65 -19.64
CA ASP A 354 -6.92 -1.90 -19.70
C ASP A 354 -7.92 -2.35 -18.60
N ASP A 355 -8.07 -1.51 -17.58
CA ASP A 355 -8.92 -1.75 -16.40
C ASP A 355 -10.43 -1.71 -16.71
N THR A 356 -10.81 -1.34 -17.93
CA THR A 356 -12.19 -1.07 -18.32
C THR A 356 -13.07 -2.31 -18.53
N LYS A 357 -12.51 -3.53 -18.48
CA LYS A 357 -13.28 -4.79 -18.67
C LYS A 357 -13.52 -5.59 -17.39
N GLY A 358 -13.12 -5.11 -16.21
CA GLY A 358 -13.13 -5.89 -14.97
C GLY A 358 -14.33 -5.66 -14.03
N GLU A 359 -15.17 -4.65 -14.27
CA GLU A 359 -16.39 -4.37 -13.51
C GLU A 359 -17.64 -4.93 -14.23
N GLU A 360 -17.49 -6.06 -14.92
CA GLU A 360 -18.59 -6.67 -15.67
C GLU A 360 -19.59 -7.45 -14.82
N ASP A 361 -19.34 -7.66 -13.52
CA ASP A 361 -20.29 -8.33 -12.63
C ASP A 361 -20.30 -7.67 -11.24
N GLU A 362 -21.18 -6.71 -11.00
CA GLU A 362 -21.79 -6.47 -9.68
C GLU A 362 -23.30 -6.64 -9.80
#